data_AF-A0A944BZH8-F1
#
_entry.id   AF-A0A944BZH8-F1
#
_cell.length_a   1.000
_cell.length_b   1.000
_cell.length_c   1.000
_cell.angle_alpha   90.00
_cell.angle_beta   90.00
_cell.angle_gamma   90.00
#
_symmetry.space_group_name_H-M   'P 1'
#
loop_
_entity.id
_entity.type
_entity.pdbx_description
1 polymer ?
#
loop_
_entity_poly.entity_id
_entity_poly.type
_entity_poly.pdbx_seq_one_letter_code
_entity_poly.pdbx_strand_id
1 'polypeptide(L)'
;GRRIEEVRDMEFPKDVETVKAMHERARRFLDFLHKHHDGETVLAIGHGLFNRVIRATLAGVTIRDIPRMTNGEVTVLHVPNTRHHRSAEILPAQSVPANHSDQSDRSDA
;
A
#
# COMPACT_ATOMS: atom_id res chain seq x y z
N GLY A 1 -16.66 -7.63 -17.06
CA GLY A 1 -15.56 -7.93 -16.12
C GLY A 1 -15.86 -9.25 -15.44
N ARG A 2 -14.83 -9.98 -14.97
CA ARG A 2 -15.01 -11.19 -14.15
C ARG A 2 -15.41 -10.81 -12.73
N ARG A 3 -16.14 -11.69 -12.04
CA ARG A 3 -16.48 -11.46 -10.63
C ARG A 3 -15.26 -11.72 -9.75
N ILE A 4 -15.23 -11.13 -8.54
CA ILE A 4 -14.05 -11.24 -7.65
C ILE A 4 -13.82 -12.70 -7.24
N GLU A 5 -14.89 -13.47 -7.05
CA GLU A 5 -14.86 -14.88 -6.70
C GLU A 5 -14.18 -15.73 -7.79
N GLU A 6 -14.31 -15.33 -9.06
CA GLU A 6 -13.74 -16.05 -10.21
C GLU A 6 -12.26 -15.77 -10.43
N VAL A 7 -11.72 -14.74 -9.79
CA VAL A 7 -10.33 -14.28 -9.99
C VAL A 7 -9.51 -14.30 -8.70
N ARG A 8 -10.11 -14.70 -7.57
CA ARG A 8 -9.47 -14.68 -6.25
C ARG A 8 -8.20 -15.55 -6.20
N ASP A 9 -8.26 -16.71 -6.84
CA ASP A 9 -7.20 -17.71 -6.81
C ASP A 9 -6.37 -17.72 -8.11
N MET A 10 -6.62 -16.76 -9.00
CA MET A 10 -5.82 -16.60 -10.20
C MET A 10 -4.46 -15.97 -9.88
N GLU A 11 -3.41 -16.50 -10.50
CA GLU A 11 -2.13 -15.80 -10.50
C GLU A 11 -2.27 -14.43 -11.18
N PHE A 12 -1.74 -13.41 -10.51
CA PHE A 12 -1.66 -12.09 -11.11
C PHE A 12 -0.72 -12.13 -12.32
N PRO A 13 -1.03 -11.35 -13.38
CA PRO A 13 -0.08 -11.11 -14.46
C PRO A 13 1.27 -10.61 -13.91
N LYS A 14 2.37 -11.00 -14.58
CA LYS A 14 3.74 -10.71 -14.10
C LYS A 14 4.08 -9.22 -14.04
N ASP A 15 3.34 -8.40 -14.78
CA ASP A 15 3.48 -6.95 -14.89
C ASP A 15 2.62 -6.18 -13.88
N VAL A 16 1.83 -6.87 -13.04
CA VAL A 16 1.10 -6.21 -11.95
C VAL A 16 2.08 -5.58 -10.95
N GLU A 17 1.88 -4.30 -10.69
CA GLU A 17 2.65 -3.57 -9.69
C GLU A 17 2.35 -4.12 -8.28
N THR A 18 3.40 -4.46 -7.54
CA THR A 18 3.25 -4.91 -6.15
C THR A 18 2.92 -3.74 -5.22
N VAL A 19 2.26 -4.03 -4.09
CA VAL A 19 1.97 -3.02 -3.06
C VAL A 19 3.26 -2.34 -2.56
N LYS A 20 4.35 -3.11 -2.40
CA LYS A 20 5.66 -2.58 -2.02
C LYS A 20 6.18 -1.57 -3.06
N ALA A 21 6.13 -1.93 -4.35
CA ALA A 21 6.54 -1.04 -5.43
C ALA A 21 5.71 0.26 -5.48
N MET A 22 4.40 0.17 -5.23
CA MET A 22 3.55 1.36 -5.11
C MET A 22 4.01 2.29 -3.97
N HIS A 23 4.31 1.74 -2.78
CA HIS A 23 4.81 2.54 -1.66
C HIS A 23 6.19 3.17 -1.95
N GLU A 24 7.09 2.44 -2.61
CA GLU A 24 8.38 3.00 -3.05
C GLU A 24 8.19 4.15 -4.05
N ARG A 25 7.25 4.01 -4.99
CA ARG A 25 6.90 5.07 -5.95
C ARG A 25 6.28 6.28 -5.24
N ALA A 26 5.44 6.06 -4.23
CA ALA A 26 4.90 7.14 -3.40
C ALA A 26 5.99 7.88 -2.60
N ARG A 27 6.97 7.16 -2.04
CA ARG A 27 8.14 7.81 -1.38
C ARG A 27 8.90 8.69 -2.36
N ARG A 28 9.24 8.18 -3.55
CA ARG A 28 9.92 8.97 -4.59
C ARG A 28 9.12 10.21 -5.00
N PHE A 29 7.79 10.11 -5.06
CA PHE A 29 6.94 11.27 -5.33
C PHE A 29 7.00 12.31 -4.20
N LEU A 30 6.92 11.90 -2.94
CA LEU A 30 7.06 12.80 -1.79
C LEU A 30 8.45 13.47 -1.76
N ASP A 31 9.51 12.69 -2.04
CA ASP A 31 10.88 13.22 -2.16
C ASP A 31 11.01 14.23 -3.30
N PHE A 32 10.35 13.98 -4.43
CA PHE A 32 10.30 14.92 -5.56
C PHE A 32 9.62 16.24 -5.15
N LEU A 33 8.48 16.17 -4.46
CA LEU A 33 7.80 17.38 -3.97
C LEU A 33 8.69 18.17 -3.01
N HIS A 34 9.34 17.51 -2.05
CA HIS A 34 10.26 18.16 -1.13
C HIS A 34 11.47 18.78 -1.86
N LYS A 35 12.00 18.12 -2.90
CA LYS A 35 13.16 18.64 -3.63
C LYS A 35 12.83 19.83 -4.53
N HIS A 36 11.64 19.86 -5.11
CA HIS A 36 11.32 20.78 -6.21
C HIS A 36 10.24 21.81 -5.89
N HIS A 37 9.43 21.57 -4.86
CA HIS A 37 8.24 22.36 -4.51
C HIS A 37 8.17 22.64 -3.00
N ASP A 38 9.31 22.77 -2.33
CA ASP A 38 9.35 23.07 -0.91
C ASP A 38 8.75 24.46 -0.63
N GLY A 39 7.91 24.55 0.40
CA GLY A 39 7.17 25.77 0.76
C GLY A 39 6.01 26.12 -0.18
N GLU A 40 5.79 25.38 -1.27
CA GLU A 40 4.71 25.61 -2.22
C GLU A 40 3.43 24.83 -1.83
N THR A 41 2.29 25.29 -2.34
CA THR A 41 1.04 24.52 -2.31
C THR A 41 0.85 23.83 -3.66
N VAL A 42 0.89 22.49 -3.65
CA VAL A 42 0.79 21.67 -4.86
C VAL A 42 -0.55 20.95 -4.94
N LEU A 43 -1.23 21.05 -6.10
CA LEU A 43 -2.40 20.22 -6.41
C LEU A 43 -1.95 18.95 -7.16
N ALA A 44 -2.01 17.81 -6.49
CA ALA A 44 -1.71 16.50 -7.10
C ALA A 44 -3.00 15.78 -7.51
N ILE A 45 -3.18 15.53 -8.82
CA ILE A 45 -4.33 14.80 -9.37
C ILE A 45 -3.90 13.40 -9.78
N GLY A 46 -4.63 12.39 -9.34
CA GLY A 46 -4.28 10.99 -9.59
C GLY A 46 -5.44 10.03 -9.31
N HIS A 47 -5.18 8.73 -9.50
CA HIS A 47 -6.18 7.70 -9.23
C HIS A 47 -6.31 7.39 -7.74
N GLY A 48 -7.54 7.13 -7.29
CA GLY A 48 -7.84 6.93 -5.86
C GLY A 48 -7.01 5.84 -5.18
N LEU A 49 -6.64 4.76 -5.89
CA LEU A 49 -5.76 3.74 -5.34
C LEU A 49 -4.37 4.31 -5.00
N PHE A 50 -3.74 4.99 -5.95
CA PHE A 50 -2.38 5.53 -5.73
C PHE A 50 -2.39 6.72 -4.77
N ASN A 51 -3.42 7.57 -4.81
CA ASN A 51 -3.58 8.66 -3.84
C ASN A 51 -3.69 8.12 -2.40
N ARG A 52 -4.39 6.99 -2.20
CA ARG A 52 -4.40 6.29 -0.90
C ARG A 52 -3.01 5.76 -0.52
N VAL A 53 -2.22 5.26 -1.47
CA VAL A 53 -0.84 4.83 -1.20
C VAL A 53 0.04 6.02 -0.78
N ILE A 54 -0.10 7.18 -1.41
CA ILE A 54 0.63 8.40 -1.00
C ILE A 54 0.29 8.75 0.45
N ARG A 55 -1.00 8.79 0.78
CA ARG A 55 -1.49 9.05 2.15
C ARG A 55 -0.96 8.02 3.16
N ALA A 56 -1.04 6.74 2.83
CA ALA A 56 -0.55 5.66 3.69
C ALA A 56 0.96 5.75 3.91
N THR A 57 1.71 6.02 2.83
CA THR A 57 3.17 6.19 2.87
C THR A 57 3.57 7.37 3.75
N LEU A 58 2.88 8.50 3.62
CA LEU A 58 3.12 9.70 4.40
C LEU A 58 2.82 9.47 5.90
N ALA A 59 1.74 8.76 6.21
CA ALA A 59 1.33 8.45 7.58
C ALA A 59 2.07 7.26 8.22
N GLY A 60 2.85 6.50 7.44
CA GLY A 60 3.53 5.29 7.91
C GLY A 60 2.61 4.11 8.24
N VAL A 61 1.45 4.04 7.58
CA VAL A 61 0.43 2.99 7.79
C VAL A 61 0.20 2.16 6.53
N THR A 62 -0.63 1.12 6.60
CA THR A 62 -0.97 0.31 5.43
C THR A 62 -2.08 0.97 4.60
N ILE A 63 -2.20 0.61 3.33
CA ILE A 63 -3.29 1.13 2.47
C ILE A 63 -4.69 0.77 3.01
N ARG A 64 -4.83 -0.30 3.80
CA ARG A 64 -6.12 -0.73 4.37
C ARG A 64 -6.63 0.26 5.41
N ASP A 65 -5.72 0.95 6.08
CA ASP A 65 -6.02 1.93 7.13
C ASP A 65 -6.51 3.26 6.54
N ILE A 66 -6.29 3.50 5.24
CA ILE A 66 -6.78 4.69 4.55
C ILE A 66 -8.16 4.39 3.96
N PRO A 67 -9.21 5.16 4.28
CA PRO A 67 -10.54 4.97 3.68
C PRO A 67 -10.52 5.00 2.15
N ARG A 68 -11.49 4.30 1.52
CA ARG A 68 -11.67 4.34 0.07
C ARG A 68 -12.06 5.75 -0.36
N MET A 69 -11.35 6.30 -1.35
CA MET A 69 -11.68 7.60 -1.92
C MET A 69 -12.85 7.51 -2.89
N THR A 70 -13.71 8.51 -2.87
CA THR A 70 -14.79 8.72 -3.83
C THR A 70 -14.30 9.51 -5.05
N ASN A 71 -15.10 9.51 -6.12
CA ASN A 71 -14.73 10.25 -7.34
C ASN A 71 -14.80 11.76 -7.08
N GLY A 72 -13.74 12.48 -7.46
CA GLY A 72 -13.65 13.93 -7.25
C GLY A 72 -13.35 14.34 -5.81
N GLU A 73 -13.05 13.40 -4.92
CA GLU A 73 -12.66 13.69 -3.54
C GLU A 73 -11.35 14.48 -3.48
N VAL A 74 -11.34 15.52 -2.66
CA VAL A 74 -10.16 16.35 -2.37
C VAL A 74 -9.74 16.15 -0.92
N THR A 75 -8.44 15.98 -0.70
CA THR A 75 -7.86 15.90 0.65
C THR A 75 -6.60 16.75 0.70
N VAL A 76 -6.46 17.56 1.75
CA VAL A 76 -5.25 18.34 2.02
C VAL A 76 -4.30 17.51 2.86
N LEU A 77 -3.03 17.43 2.46
CA LEU A 77 -1.98 16.72 3.17
C LEU A 77 -0.87 17.69 3.55
N HIS A 78 -0.41 17.61 4.80
CA HIS A 78 0.79 18.30 5.24
C HIS A 78 1.98 17.35 5.07
N VAL A 79 2.85 17.66 4.11
CA VAL A 79 4.09 16.91 3.90
C VAL A 79 5.17 17.54 4.79
N PRO A 80 5.66 16.83 5.83
CA PRO A 80 6.64 17.39 6.74
C PRO A 80 7.97 17.58 6.02
N ASN A 81 8.63 18.70 6.32
CA ASN A 81 9.88 19.11 5.67
C ASN A 81 11.13 18.40 6.22
N THR A 82 10.93 17.35 7.03
CA THR A 82 12.00 16.65 7.72
C THR A 82 12.50 15.48 6.88
N ARG A 83 13.74 15.56 6.40
CA ARG A 83 14.52 14.40 5.94
C ARG A 83 14.86 13.50 7.13
N HIS A 84 13.87 12.87 7.74
CA HIS A 84 14.14 11.72 8.59
C HIS A 84 14.23 10.51 7.68
N HIS A 85 15.46 10.25 7.23
CA HIS A 85 15.90 8.95 6.75
C HIS A 85 15.76 7.94 7.92
N ARG A 86 14.52 7.60 8.32
CA ARG A 86 14.29 6.32 8.98
C ARG A 86 14.36 5.31 7.86
N SER A 87 15.52 4.69 7.74
CA SER A 87 15.62 3.32 7.23
C SER A 87 14.41 2.59 7.77
N ALA A 88 13.48 2.25 6.89
CA ALA A 88 12.35 1.44 7.26
C ALA A 88 12.92 0.13 7.77
N GLU A 89 13.04 -0.02 9.09
CA GLU A 89 12.93 -1.33 9.70
C GLU A 89 11.68 -1.94 9.09
N ILE A 90 11.93 -2.92 8.23
CA ILE A 90 10.90 -3.75 7.64
C ILE A 90 10.16 -4.31 8.85
N LEU A 91 8.94 -3.82 9.10
CA LEU A 91 8.03 -4.46 10.02
C LEU A 91 8.02 -5.95 9.64
N PRO A 92 8.42 -6.86 10.54
CA PRO A 92 8.50 -8.26 10.19
C PRO A 92 7.12 -8.67 9.69
N ALA A 93 7.11 -9.27 8.49
CA ALA A 93 5.92 -9.91 7.96
C ALA A 93 5.39 -10.82 9.06
N GLN A 94 4.20 -10.53 9.58
CA GLN A 94 3.47 -11.43 10.45
C GLN A 94 3.48 -12.80 9.77
N SER A 95 4.14 -13.77 10.41
CA SER A 95 4.25 -15.14 9.93
C SER A 95 2.85 -15.71 9.76
N VAL A 96 2.45 -15.93 8.52
CA VAL A 96 1.30 -16.77 8.21
C VAL A 96 1.66 -18.17 8.74
N PRO A 97 0.92 -18.76 9.68
CA PRO A 97 1.22 -20.11 10.12
C PRO A 97 1.02 -21.06 8.92
N ALA A 98 2.03 -21.91 8.69
CA ALA A 98 1.94 -23.02 7.76
C ALA A 98 0.80 -23.92 8.22
N ASN A 99 -0.27 -23.99 7.43
CA ASN A 99 -1.33 -24.96 7.63
C ASN A 99 -0.77 -26.32 7.22
N HIS A 100 -0.11 -27.00 8.15
CA HIS A 100 0.19 -28.43 8.02
C HIS A 100 -1.09 -29.19 8.35
N SER A 101 -1.78 -29.67 7.33
CA SER A 101 -2.78 -30.72 7.47
C SER A 101 -2.04 -32.03 7.76
N ASP A 102 -1.67 -32.21 9.02
CA ASP A 102 -1.33 -33.51 9.57
C ASP A 102 -2.66 -34.21 9.88
N GLN A 103 -3.13 -35.04 8.95
CA GLN A 103 -4.17 -36.03 9.20
C GLN A 103 -3.49 -37.31 9.67
N SER A 104 -3.18 -37.37 10.96
CA SER A 104 -2.95 -38.61 11.68
C SER A 104 -4.24 -39.06 12.37
N ASP A 105 -4.56 -40.33 12.15
CA ASP A 105 -5.40 -41.22 12.96
C ASP A 105 -6.83 -40.79 13.30
N ARG A 106 -7.77 -41.28 12.48
CA ARG A 106 -9.06 -41.73 12.98
C ARG A 106 -8.97 -43.23 13.29
N SER A 107 -8.77 -43.56 14.55
CA SER A 107 -9.28 -44.79 15.16
C SER A 107 -10.54 -44.47 15.97
N ASP A 108 -11.47 -45.42 15.96
CA ASP A 108 -12.72 -45.54 16.76
C ASP A 108 -14.02 -45.24 16.01
N ALA A 109 -14.50 -46.27 15.29
CA ALA A 109 -15.81 -46.90 15.48
C ALA A 109 -15.88 -48.23 14.72
#